data_AF-A0A9E5JNF7-F1
#
_entry.id   AF-A0A9E5JNF7-F1
#
_cell.length_a   1.000
_cell.length_b   1.000
_cell.length_c   1.000
_cell.angle_alpha   90.00
_cell.angle_beta   90.00
_cell.angle_gamma   90.00
#
_symmetry.space_group_name_H-M   'P 1'
#
loop_
_entity.id
_entity.type
_entity.pdbx_description
1 polymer ?
#
loop_
_entity_poly.entity_id
_entity_poly.type
_entity_poly.pdbx_seq_one_letter_code
_entity_poly.pdbx_strand_id
1 'polypeptide(L)' 'MYAALWRVLPGPLAVRVLIVLVLVASILLALVTWVFPWIAETFLQQESVVESMS' A
#
# COMPACT_ATOMS: atom_id res chain seq x y z
N MET A 1 13.46 13.54 36.92
CA MET A 1 14.02 14.46 35.90
C MET A 1 14.72 13.72 34.73
N TYR A 2 14.20 12.57 34.28
CA TYR A 2 14.50 11.97 32.97
C TYR A 2 13.29 12.02 32.00
N ALA A 3 12.10 12.37 32.51
CA ALA A 3 10.86 12.42 31.76
C ALA A 3 10.72 13.64 30.82
N ALA A 4 11.49 14.72 31.05
CA ALA A 4 11.49 15.89 30.17
C ALA A 4 12.35 15.68 28.91
N LEU A 5 13.40 14.86 29.00
CA LEU A 5 14.27 14.53 27.85
C LEU A 5 13.56 13.64 26.82
N TRP A 6 12.60 12.82 27.25
CA TRP A 6 11.77 11.96 26.39
C TRP A 6 10.62 12.69 25.68
N ARG A 7 10.42 14.00 25.93
CA ARG A 7 9.28 14.79 25.42
C ARG A 7 9.67 15.86 24.38
N VAL A 8 10.97 16.05 24.12
CA VAL A 8 11.49 17.06 23.18
C VAL A 8 11.80 16.51 21.78
N LEU A 9 11.92 15.19 21.60
CA LEU A 9 11.96 14.63 20.24
C LEU A 9 10.53 14.50 19.69
N PRO A 10 10.19 15.15 18.56
CA PRO A 10 8.83 15.23 18.03
C PRO A 10 8.44 13.89 17.40
N GLY A 11 7.88 13.01 18.24
CA GLY A 11 7.27 11.73 17.89
C GLY A 11 7.97 10.53 18.55
N PRO A 12 7.35 9.81 19.51
CA PRO A 12 7.81 8.49 19.91
C PRO A 12 7.84 7.60 18.66
N LEU A 13 8.84 6.72 18.53
CA LEU A 13 8.98 5.77 17.41
C LEU A 13 7.64 5.20 16.90
N ALA A 14 6.70 4.93 17.82
CA ALA A 14 5.32 4.54 17.54
C ALA A 14 4.56 5.42 16.53
N VAL A 15 4.66 6.76 16.59
CA VAL A 15 3.92 7.66 15.67
C VAL A 15 4.49 7.56 14.25
N ARG A 16 5.83 7.53 14.11
CA ARG A 16 6.48 7.33 12.81
C ARG A 16 6.15 5.95 12.24
N VAL A 17 6.21 4.91 13.05
CA VAL A 17 5.83 3.55 12.68
C VAL A 17 4.36 3.49 12.26
N LEU A 18 3.46 4.16 12.99
CA LEU A 18 2.03 4.19 12.68
C LEU A 18 1.77 4.89 11.33
N ILE A 19 2.42 6.03 11.06
CA ILE A 19 2.31 6.72 9.77
C ILE A 19 2.79 5.81 8.64
N VAL A 20 3.98 5.20 8.76
CA VAL A 20 4.51 4.28 7.74
C VAL A 20 3.60 3.08 7.55
N LEU A 21 3.09 2.50 8.63
CA LEU A 21 2.20 1.33 8.60
C LEU A 21 0.86 1.66 7.94
N VAL A 22 0.28 2.83 8.22
CA VAL A 22 -0.93 3.31 7.52
C VAL A 22 -0.65 3.56 6.05
N LEU A 23 0.50 4.13 5.71
CA LEU A 23 0.89 4.39 4.32
C LEU A 23 1.04 3.08 3.53
N VAL A 24 1.72 2.09 4.11
CA VAL A 24 1.87 0.74 3.53
C VAL A 24 0.51 0.04 3.42
N ALA A 25 -0.31 0.07 4.46
CA ALA A 25 -1.64 -0.54 4.44
C ALA A 25 -2.53 0.08 3.37
N SER A 26 -2.48 1.40 3.21
CA SER A 26 -3.23 2.13 2.17
C SER A 26 -2.78 1.74 0.76
N ILE A 27 -1.46 1.60 0.54
CA ILE A 27 -0.89 1.13 -0.73
C ILE A 27 -1.36 -0.30 -1.01
N LEU A 28 -1.25 -1.22 -0.05
CA LEU A 28 -1.68 -2.62 -0.24
C LEU A 28 -3.17 -2.72 -0.56
N LEU A 29 -4.01 -1.94 0.14
CA LEU A 29 -5.44 -1.85 -0.14
C LEU A 29 -5.68 -1.35 -1.56
N ALA A 30 -5.08 -0.23 -1.95
CA ALA A 30 -5.22 0.33 -3.29
C ALA A 30 -4.75 -0.66 -4.37
N LEU A 31 -3.67 -1.40 -4.12
CA LEU A 31 -3.23 -2.44 -5.06
C LEU A 31 -4.27 -3.54 -5.21
N VAL A 32 -4.76 -4.11 -4.11
CA VAL A 32 -5.69 -5.23 -4.16
C VAL A 32 -7.06 -4.81 -4.71
N THR A 33 -7.58 -3.64 -4.30
CA THR A 33 -8.92 -3.21 -4.67
C THR A 33 -9.00 -2.55 -6.04
N TRP A 34 -7.93 -1.91 -6.51
CA TRP A 34 -7.95 -1.16 -7.77
C TRP A 34 -6.94 -1.68 -8.79
N VAL A 35 -5.67 -1.86 -8.40
CA VAL A 35 -4.62 -2.20 -9.38
C VAL A 35 -4.78 -3.64 -9.90
N PHE A 36 -5.03 -4.60 -9.01
CA PHE A 36 -5.29 -6.00 -9.39
C PHE A 36 -6.46 -6.15 -10.36
N PRO A 37 -7.68 -5.63 -10.09
CA PRO A 37 -8.77 -5.75 -11.04
C PRO A 37 -8.50 -4.98 -12.34
N TRP A 38 -7.88 -3.81 -12.27
CA TRP A 38 -7.53 -3.05 -13.47
C TRP A 38 -6.54 -3.79 -14.38
N ILE A 39 -5.53 -4.46 -13.81
CA ILE A 39 -4.60 -5.31 -14.55
C ILE A 39 -5.33 -6.54 -15.11
N ALA A 40 -6.21 -7.16 -14.32
CA ALA A 40 -6.99 -8.30 -14.76
C ALA A 40 -7.85 -7.96 -15.98
N GLU A 41 -8.55 -6.84 -15.95
CA GLU A 41 -9.36 -6.34 -17.07
C GLU A 41 -8.49 -5.97 -18.27
N THR A 42 -7.35 -5.31 -18.06
CA THR A 42 -6.51 -4.81 -19.16
C THR A 42 -5.71 -5.91 -19.83
N PHE A 43 -5.12 -6.84 -19.08
CA PHE A 43 -4.15 -7.80 -19.61
C PHE A 43 -4.72 -9.21 -19.77
N LEU A 44 -5.53 -9.71 -18.82
CA LEU A 44 -6.10 -11.06 -18.92
C LEU A 44 -7.19 -11.15 -20.00
N GLN A 45 -7.88 -10.04 -20.30
CA GLN A 45 -8.80 -10.02 -21.44
C GLN A 45 -8.05 -10.09 -22.78
N GLN A 46 -6.92 -9.39 -22.91
CA GLN A 46 -6.13 -9.38 -24.16
C GLN A 46 -5.56 -10.77 -24.50
N GLU A 47 -5.07 -11.54 -23.52
CA GLU A 47 -4.55 -12.90 -23.78
C GLU A 47 -5.63 -13.86 -24.29
N SER A 48 -6.84 -13.81 -23.72
CA SER A 48 -7.95 -14.68 -24.14
C SER A 48 -8.43 -14.38 -25.57
N VAL A 49 -8.35 -13.12 -25.99
CA VAL A 49 -8.69 -12.72 -27.37
C VAL A 49 -7.65 -13.24 -28.35
N VAL A 50 -6.36 -13.17 -28.00
CA VAL A 50 -5.27 -13.67 -28.88
C VAL A 50 -5.35 -15.19 -29.03
N GLU A 51 -5.59 -15.94 -27.96
CA GLU A 51 -5.74 -17.40 -28.00
C GLU A 51 -7.00 -17.83 -28.77
N SER A 52 -8.10 -17.07 -28.69
CA SER A 52 -9.30 -17.35 -29.48
C SER A 52 -9.13 -17.15 -30.99
N MET A 53 -8.08 -16.43 -31.40
CA MET A 53 -7.80 -16.07 -32.80
C MET A 53 -6.69 -16.93 -33.45
N SER A 54 -5.96 -17.74 -32.67
CA SER A 54 -4.93 -18.68 -33.13
C SER A 54 -5.47 -20.10 -33.30
#